data_AF-A0A846DUA3-F1
#
_entry.id   AF-A0A846DUA3-F1
#
_cell.length_a   1.000
_cell.length_b   1.000
_cell.length_c   1.000
_cell.angle_alpha   90.00
_cell.angle_beta   90.00
_cell.angle_gamma   90.00
#
_symmetry.space_group_name_H-M   'P 1'
#
loop_
_entity.id
_entity.type
_entity.pdbx_description
1 polymer ?
#
loop_
_entity_poly.entity_id
_entity_poly.type
_entity_poly.pdbx_seq_one_letter_code
_entity_poly.pdbx_strand_id
1 'polypeptide(L)'
;MENKIIWKPNSSASDNTDNFAIIKQWWENLNNQEIAFFQRIIPESDNLDELDWELQKFDEKFKLQIPQIRGITLYWQKPDVKGERNITPSKLELDRSGQQLYIYPQTQPKVVIRVGTPEIIYQTINIKDPLIVGTSVGDNCV
;
A
#
# COMPACT_ATOMS: atom_id res chain seq x y z
N MET A 1 -11.31 -5.30 11.79
CA MET A 1 -10.57 -6.53 11.42
C MET A 1 -11.34 -7.44 10.45
N GLU A 2 -12.65 -7.26 10.20
CA GLU A 2 -13.50 -8.23 9.47
C GLU A 2 -13.44 -8.22 7.92
N ASN A 3 -12.42 -7.64 7.27
CA ASN A 3 -12.39 -7.58 5.79
C ASN A 3 -11.01 -7.86 5.18
N LYS A 4 -10.22 -8.71 5.85
CA LYS A 4 -8.92 -9.19 5.35
C LYS A 4 -9.10 -10.51 4.60
N ILE A 5 -8.57 -10.58 3.39
CA ILE A 5 -8.47 -11.81 2.60
C ILE A 5 -7.05 -12.32 2.76
N ILE A 6 -6.89 -13.57 3.21
CA ILE A 6 -5.58 -14.17 3.46
C ILE A 6 -5.37 -15.32 2.48
N TRP A 7 -4.20 -15.34 1.86
CA TRP A 7 -3.73 -16.47 1.08
C TRP A 7 -2.39 -16.97 1.60
N LYS A 8 -2.26 -18.30 1.69
CA LYS A 8 -1.00 -18.99 1.99
C LYS A 8 -0.82 -20.20 1.07
N PRO A 9 0.41 -20.50 0.62
CA PRO A 9 0.69 -21.74 -0.10
C PRO A 9 0.42 -22.93 0.83
N ASN A 10 -0.10 -24.03 0.26
CA ASN A 10 -0.40 -25.28 0.97
C ASN A 10 -1.37 -25.16 2.16
N SER A 11 -2.15 -24.08 2.26
CA SER A 11 -3.23 -23.98 3.24
C SER A 11 -4.35 -24.98 2.90
N SER A 12 -4.91 -25.62 3.93
CA SER A 12 -6.09 -26.49 3.83
C SER A 12 -7.42 -25.74 3.90
N ALA A 13 -7.39 -24.41 4.06
CA ALA A 13 -8.60 -23.59 4.10
C ALA A 13 -9.33 -23.64 2.76
N SER A 14 -10.64 -23.90 2.80
CA SER A 14 -11.47 -24.10 1.61
C SER A 14 -11.58 -22.87 0.71
N ASP A 15 -11.45 -21.69 1.30
CA ASP A 15 -11.51 -20.38 0.64
C ASP A 15 -10.16 -19.94 0.06
N ASN A 16 -9.06 -20.64 0.33
CA ASN A 16 -7.71 -20.19 -0.02
C ASN A 16 -7.54 -20.00 -1.54
N THR A 17 -8.12 -20.87 -2.35
CA THR A 17 -8.10 -20.72 -3.82
C THR A 17 -8.84 -19.48 -4.29
N ASP A 18 -10.04 -19.23 -3.75
CA ASP A 18 -10.86 -18.06 -4.09
C ASP A 18 -10.19 -16.77 -3.61
N ASN A 19 -9.61 -16.80 -2.40
CA ASN A 19 -8.82 -15.71 -1.85
C ASN A 19 -7.66 -15.34 -2.76
N PHE A 20 -6.93 -16.33 -3.29
CA PHE A 20 -5.87 -16.10 -4.26
C PHE A 20 -6.38 -15.44 -5.54
N ALA A 21 -7.51 -15.91 -6.08
CA ALA A 21 -8.11 -15.35 -7.28
C ALA A 21 -8.50 -13.88 -7.09
N ILE A 22 -9.07 -13.54 -5.93
CA ILE A 22 -9.42 -12.15 -5.58
C ILE A 22 -8.16 -11.28 -5.49
N ILE A 23 -7.12 -11.74 -4.79
CA ILE A 23 -5.85 -11.01 -4.67
C ILE A 23 -5.20 -10.81 -6.03
N LYS A 24 -5.20 -11.85 -6.89
CA LYS A 24 -4.68 -11.78 -8.25
C LYS A 24 -5.39 -10.71 -9.06
N GLN A 25 -6.72 -10.74 -9.08
CA GLN A 25 -7.51 -9.75 -9.81
C GLN A 25 -7.25 -8.34 -9.26
N TRP A 26 -7.17 -8.19 -7.94
CA TRP A 26 -6.85 -6.90 -7.31
C TRP A 26 -5.48 -6.37 -7.75
N TRP A 27 -4.45 -7.22 -7.73
CA TRP A 27 -3.09 -6.86 -8.18
C TRP A 27 -3.06 -6.44 -9.65
N GLU A 28 -3.70 -7.20 -10.53
CA GLU A 28 -3.76 -6.92 -11.97
C GLU A 28 -4.52 -5.62 -12.27
N ASN A 29 -5.54 -5.30 -11.46
CA ASN A 29 -6.31 -4.05 -11.60
C ASN A 29 -5.51 -2.78 -11.24
N LEU A 30 -4.40 -2.90 -10.51
CA LEU A 30 -3.51 -1.76 -10.24
C LEU A 30 -2.72 -1.30 -11.48
N ASN A 31 -2.89 -1.97 -12.63
CA ASN A 31 -2.21 -1.59 -13.86
C ASN A 31 -2.46 -0.12 -14.20
N ASN A 32 -1.38 0.60 -14.47
CA ASN A 32 -1.37 2.04 -14.76
C ASN A 32 -1.90 2.94 -13.63
N GLN A 33 -1.98 2.44 -12.39
CA GLN A 33 -2.32 3.27 -11.23
C GLN A 33 -1.04 3.68 -10.50
N GLU A 34 -1.05 4.88 -9.91
CA GLU A 34 -0.03 5.23 -8.93
C GLU A 34 -0.25 4.40 -7.67
N ILE A 35 0.82 3.80 -7.16
CA ILE A 35 0.81 3.01 -5.93
C ILE A 35 1.82 3.58 -4.95
N ALA A 36 1.59 3.35 -3.67
CA ALA A 36 2.59 3.48 -2.63
C ALA A 36 3.12 2.08 -2.27
N PHE A 37 4.44 1.95 -2.24
CA PHE A 37 5.16 0.71 -2.00
C PHE A 37 6.06 0.92 -0.77
N PHE A 38 5.69 0.26 0.33
CA PHE A 38 6.36 0.38 1.62
C PHE A 38 7.03 -0.93 2.00
N GLN A 39 8.20 -0.88 2.63
CA GLN A 39 8.88 -2.07 3.15
C GLN A 39 9.22 -1.91 4.64
N ARG A 40 8.87 -2.89 5.46
CA ARG A 40 9.21 -2.91 6.89
C ARG A 40 9.84 -4.23 7.31
N ILE A 41 10.67 -4.16 8.34
CA ILE A 41 11.21 -5.34 9.03
C ILE A 41 10.20 -5.74 10.10
N ILE A 42 9.77 -7.00 10.07
CA ILE A 42 8.87 -7.57 11.09
C ILE A 42 9.64 -7.61 12.42
N PRO A 43 9.09 -7.02 13.50
CA PRO A 43 9.73 -7.03 14.81
C PRO A 43 9.81 -8.45 15.37
N GLU A 44 10.71 -8.70 16.31
CA GLU A 44 10.86 -10.04 16.90
C GLU A 44 9.62 -10.51 17.68
N SER A 45 8.76 -9.57 18.07
CA SER A 45 7.44 -9.82 18.67
C SER A 45 6.44 -10.48 17.70
N ASP A 46 6.71 -10.46 16.39
CA ASP A 46 5.77 -10.81 15.30
C ASP A 46 4.45 -10.01 15.35
N ASN A 47 4.44 -8.92 16.12
CA ASN A 47 3.28 -8.06 16.27
C ASN A 47 3.29 -6.99 15.17
N LEU A 48 2.48 -7.19 14.13
CA LEU A 48 2.39 -6.30 12.99
C LEU A 48 1.78 -4.93 13.34
N ASP A 49 1.04 -4.83 14.45
CA ASP A 49 0.46 -3.56 14.90
C ASP A 49 1.54 -2.59 15.43
N GLU A 50 2.75 -3.09 15.71
CA GLU A 50 3.92 -2.28 16.08
C GLU A 50 4.64 -1.68 14.87
N LEU A 51 4.25 -2.06 13.64
CA LEU A 51 4.87 -1.54 12.44
C LEU A 51 4.47 -0.09 12.21
N ASP A 52 5.44 0.81 12.32
CA ASP A 52 5.30 2.19 11.93
C ASP A 52 5.31 2.32 10.39
N TRP A 53 4.19 2.78 9.84
CA TRP A 53 3.99 2.97 8.42
C TRP A 53 4.21 4.42 7.95
N GLU A 54 4.79 5.28 8.80
CA GLU A 54 5.29 6.60 8.39
C GLU A 54 6.35 6.49 7.29
N LEU A 55 6.46 7.50 6.43
CA LEU A 55 7.33 7.48 5.26
C LEU A 55 8.81 7.31 5.65
N GLN A 56 9.45 6.27 5.12
CA GLN A 56 10.87 5.94 5.30
C GLN A 56 11.63 6.02 3.97
N LYS A 57 12.97 6.00 4.06
CA LYS A 57 13.88 6.19 2.92
C LYS A 57 13.67 5.24 1.74
N PHE A 58 13.20 4.02 1.99
CA PHE A 58 13.00 2.98 0.97
C PHE A 58 11.57 2.89 0.45
N ASP A 59 10.70 3.77 0.94
CA ASP A 59 9.32 3.81 0.49
C ASP A 59 9.22 4.59 -0.81
N GLU A 60 8.44 4.08 -1.74
CA GLU A 60 8.35 4.64 -3.08
C GLU A 60 6.90 4.87 -3.48
N LYS A 61 6.69 5.91 -4.30
CA LYS A 61 5.45 6.10 -5.06
C LYS A 61 5.78 6.04 -6.54
N PHE A 62 5.07 5.19 -7.27
CA PHE A 62 5.28 5.05 -8.71
C PHE A 62 4.04 4.46 -9.38
N LYS A 63 3.97 4.64 -10.69
CA LYS A 63 2.93 4.02 -11.52
C LYS A 63 3.24 2.54 -11.74
N LEU A 64 2.39 1.64 -11.26
CA LEU A 64 2.57 0.21 -11.48
C LEU A 64 2.25 -0.15 -12.93
N GLN A 65 3.17 -0.82 -13.62
CA GLN A 65 2.97 -1.21 -15.01
C GLN A 65 3.01 -2.72 -15.18
N ILE A 66 2.05 -3.24 -15.97
CA ILE A 66 1.94 -4.65 -16.34
C ILE A 66 2.01 -5.57 -15.09
N PRO A 67 1.22 -5.30 -14.03
CA PRO A 67 1.15 -6.21 -12.90
C PRO A 67 0.52 -7.54 -13.34
N GLN A 68 1.18 -8.65 -12.99
CA GLN A 68 0.72 -10.00 -13.29
C GLN A 68 1.08 -10.95 -12.15
N ILE A 69 0.30 -12.02 -11.99
CA ILE A 69 0.71 -13.14 -11.13
C ILE A 69 0.87 -14.39 -11.99
N ARG A 70 2.10 -14.95 -12.03
CA ARG A 70 2.43 -16.19 -12.75
C ARG A 70 2.79 -17.27 -11.75
N GLY A 71 1.97 -18.33 -11.68
CA GLY A 71 2.00 -19.27 -10.55
C GLY A 71 1.55 -18.54 -9.27
N ILE A 72 2.49 -18.34 -8.34
CA ILE A 72 2.29 -17.55 -7.12
C ILE A 72 3.13 -16.27 -7.08
N THR A 73 4.01 -16.09 -8.06
CA THR A 73 4.96 -14.97 -8.09
C THR A 73 4.30 -13.75 -8.72
N LEU A 74 4.36 -12.63 -8.01
CA LEU A 74 3.90 -11.33 -8.49
C LEU A 74 4.99 -10.71 -9.35
N TYR A 75 4.61 -10.16 -10.49
CA TYR A 75 5.47 -9.47 -11.45
C TYR A 75 4.95 -8.07 -11.72
N TRP A 76 5.84 -7.11 -11.97
CA TRP A 76 5.50 -5.74 -12.36
C TRP A 76 6.69 -5.02 -13.01
N GLN A 77 6.44 -3.84 -13.56
CA GLN A 77 7.44 -2.92 -14.07
C GLN A 77 7.26 -1.52 -13.45
N LYS A 78 8.34 -0.74 -13.42
CA LYS A 78 8.31 0.70 -13.11
C LYS A 78 8.59 1.48 -14.41
N PRO A 79 7.97 2.65 -14.63
CA PRO A 79 8.09 3.40 -15.88
C PRO A 79 9.54 3.73 -16.27
N ASP A 80 10.35 4.10 -15.28
CA ASP A 80 11.71 4.62 -15.51
C ASP A 80 12.81 3.56 -15.29
N VAL A 81 12.43 2.33 -14.96
CA VAL A 81 13.37 1.25 -14.67
C VAL A 81 13.21 0.13 -15.68
N LYS A 82 14.24 -0.08 -16.50
CA LYS A 82 14.26 -1.20 -17.44
C LYS A 82 14.27 -2.53 -16.68
N GLY A 83 13.36 -3.41 -17.07
CA GLY A 83 13.29 -4.78 -16.59
C GLY A 83 12.08 -5.05 -15.69
N GLU A 84 11.68 -6.32 -15.69
CA GLU A 84 10.60 -6.83 -14.86
C GLU A 84 11.09 -7.07 -13.44
N ARG A 85 10.29 -6.65 -12.46
CA ARG A 85 10.47 -6.93 -11.04
C ARG A 85 9.53 -8.05 -10.64
N ASN A 86 9.93 -8.80 -9.62
CA ASN A 86 9.13 -9.91 -9.15
C ASN A 86 9.32 -10.18 -7.66
N ILE A 87 8.33 -10.84 -7.08
CA ILE A 87 8.39 -11.35 -5.72
C ILE A 87 7.54 -12.61 -5.55
N THR A 88 8.14 -13.65 -4.98
CA THR A 88 7.43 -14.87 -4.60
C THR A 88 7.03 -14.78 -3.14
N PRO A 89 5.72 -14.73 -2.81
CA PRO A 89 5.24 -14.61 -1.44
C PRO A 89 5.16 -15.96 -0.72
N SER A 90 5.48 -15.98 0.56
CA SER A 90 5.10 -17.05 1.50
C SER A 90 3.70 -16.84 2.08
N LYS A 91 3.17 -15.62 2.00
CA LYS A 91 1.83 -15.23 2.45
C LYS A 91 1.42 -13.93 1.75
N LEU A 92 0.13 -13.79 1.47
CA LEU A 92 -0.49 -12.55 1.00
C LEU A 92 -1.67 -12.21 1.92
N GLU A 93 -1.83 -10.93 2.25
CA GLU A 93 -3.00 -10.43 2.95
C GLU A 93 -3.53 -9.17 2.28
N LEU A 94 -4.75 -9.21 1.78
CA LEU A 94 -5.42 -8.06 1.21
C LEU A 94 -6.39 -7.48 2.22
N ASP A 95 -6.12 -6.27 2.69
CA ASP A 95 -7.09 -5.43 3.38
C ASP A 95 -7.97 -4.72 2.36
N ARG A 96 -9.23 -5.17 2.25
CA ARG A 96 -10.20 -4.62 1.31
C ARG A 96 -10.70 -3.24 1.71
N SER A 97 -10.68 -2.92 3.00
CA SER A 97 -11.14 -1.62 3.50
C SER A 97 -10.10 -0.54 3.19
N GLY A 98 -8.82 -0.85 3.43
CA GLY A 98 -7.70 0.04 3.13
C GLY A 98 -7.25 0.04 1.68
N GLN A 99 -7.69 -0.93 0.86
CA GLN A 99 -7.15 -1.20 -0.48
C GLN A 99 -5.62 -1.40 -0.43
N GLN A 100 -5.18 -2.27 0.49
CA GLN A 100 -3.77 -2.53 0.77
C GLN A 100 -3.48 -4.02 0.72
N LEU A 101 -2.47 -4.39 -0.04
CA LEU A 101 -1.92 -5.74 -0.11
C LEU A 101 -0.60 -5.81 0.66
N TYR A 102 -0.56 -6.67 1.66
CA TYR A 102 0.63 -7.06 2.39
C TYR A 102 1.22 -8.32 1.75
N ILE A 103 2.49 -8.24 1.39
CA ILE A 103 3.26 -9.28 0.72
C ILE A 103 4.38 -9.69 1.65
N TYR A 104 4.40 -10.96 2.04
CA TYR A 104 5.43 -11.55 2.87
C TYR A 104 6.37 -12.34 1.96
N PRO A 105 7.59 -11.87 1.67
CA PRO A 105 8.46 -12.50 0.69
C PRO A 105 9.02 -13.83 1.21
N GLN A 106 9.03 -14.86 0.37
CA GLN A 106 9.61 -16.16 0.74
C GLN A 106 11.12 -16.07 0.98
N THR A 107 11.83 -15.22 0.22
CA THR A 107 13.30 -15.06 0.32
C THR A 107 13.73 -14.16 1.48
N GLN A 108 12.81 -13.38 2.05
CA GLN A 108 13.09 -12.42 3.13
C GLN A 108 11.97 -12.52 4.20
N PRO A 109 11.99 -13.57 5.05
CA PRO A 109 10.88 -13.86 5.95
C PRO A 109 10.67 -12.82 7.05
N LYS A 110 11.69 -12.00 7.35
CA LYS A 110 11.60 -10.88 8.30
C LYS A 110 11.14 -9.58 7.66
N VAL A 111 10.68 -9.60 6.40
CA VAL A 111 10.25 -8.41 5.68
C VAL A 111 8.77 -8.53 5.36
N VAL A 112 8.05 -7.43 5.49
CA VAL A 112 6.71 -7.26 4.93
C VAL A 112 6.71 -6.07 4.00
N ILE A 113 6.08 -6.24 2.85
CA ILE A 113 5.88 -5.18 1.87
C ILE A 113 4.40 -4.85 1.85
N ARG A 114 4.06 -3.55 1.92
CA ARG A 114 2.69 -3.08 1.78
C ARG A 114 2.57 -2.29 0.49
N VAL A 115 1.66 -2.72 -0.37
CA VAL A 115 1.31 -2.05 -1.63
C VAL A 115 -0.14 -1.58 -1.54
N GLY A 116 -0.41 -0.34 -1.90
CA GLY A 116 -1.78 0.17 -1.97
C GLY A 116 -1.86 1.39 -2.87
N THR A 117 -3.08 1.79 -3.22
CA THR A 117 -3.29 3.12 -3.79
C THR A 117 -2.91 4.18 -2.75
N PRO A 118 -2.25 5.30 -3.13
CA PRO A 118 -1.88 6.34 -2.19
C PRO A 118 -3.09 6.79 -1.38
N GLU A 119 -3.03 6.65 -0.05
CA GLU A 119 -4.06 7.21 0.81
C GLU A 119 -4.08 8.73 0.64
N ILE A 120 -5.28 9.29 0.53
CA ILE A 120 -5.47 10.75 0.56
C ILE A 120 -5.19 11.18 2.01
N ILE A 121 -3.99 11.69 2.26
CA ILE A 121 -3.61 12.22 3.57
C ILE A 121 -4.35 13.55 3.78
N TYR A 122 -5.43 13.53 4.55
CA TYR A 122 -6.08 14.75 5.01
C TYR A 122 -5.24 15.38 6.12
N GLN A 123 -4.53 16.46 5.80
CA GLN A 123 -3.85 17.26 6.82
C GLN A 123 -4.86 18.22 7.47
N THR A 124 -5.17 17.98 8.75
CA THR A 124 -5.95 18.93 9.54
C THR A 124 -4.99 20.00 10.07
N ILE A 125 -5.07 21.20 9.51
CA ILE A 125 -4.33 22.36 10.02
C ILE A 125 -5.13 22.95 11.19
N ASN A 126 -4.57 22.87 12.40
CA ASN A 126 -5.17 23.47 13.59
C ASN A 126 -4.55 24.85 13.84
N ILE A 127 -5.30 25.90 13.49
CA ILE A 127 -4.85 27.29 13.67
C ILE A 127 -5.32 27.77 15.06
N LYS A 128 -4.39 28.01 15.98
CA LYS A 128 -4.67 28.65 17.26
C LYS A 128 -4.37 30.15 17.13
N ASP A 129 -5.35 30.98 17.50
CA ASP A 129 -5.28 32.45 17.47
C ASP A 129 -4.77 33.06 16.15
N PRO A 130 -5.52 32.92 15.03
CA PRO A 130 -5.17 33.61 13.81
C PRO A 130 -5.28 35.13 14.01
N LEU A 131 -4.18 35.85 13.78
CA LEU A 131 -4.23 37.30 13.61
C LEU A 131 -4.84 37.60 12.24
N ILE A 132 -6.12 37.93 12.21
CA ILE A 132 -6.81 38.34 10.98
C ILE A 132 -6.50 39.82 10.76
N VAL A 133 -5.71 40.12 9.72
CA VAL A 133 -5.45 41.49 9.28
C VAL A 133 -6.29 41.74 8.02
N GLY A 134 -7.28 42.62 8.13
CA GLY A 134 -8.06 43.12 7.00
C GLY A 134 -7.71 44.57 6.73
N THR A 135 -7.48 44.93 5.48
CA THR A 135 -7.48 46.33 5.03
C THR A 135 -8.90 46.67 4.60
N SER A 136 -9.55 47.58 5.33
CA SER A 136 -10.78 48.22 4.87
C SER A 136 -10.42 49.11 3.68
N VAL A 137 -10.61 48.62 2.46
CA VAL A 137 -10.59 49.47 1.27
C VAL A 137 -12.00 50.05 1.11
N GLY A 138 -12.14 51.30 1.55
CA GLY A 138 -13.38 52.05 1.51
C GLY A 138 -13.11 53.48 1.97
N ASP A 139 -12.34 54.23 1.17
CA ASP A 139 -12.21 55.67 1.37
C ASP A 139 -13.44 56.40 0.82
N ASN A 140 -14.19 56.95 1.77
CA ASN A 140 -14.83 58.27 1.77
C ASN A 140 -16.19 58.52 1.07
N CYS A 141 -17.14 58.90 1.95
CA CYS A 141 -17.92 60.15 1.97
C CYS A 141 -18.77 60.54 0.74
N VAL A 142 -20.11 60.57 0.92
CA VAL A 142 -20.93 61.79 1.12
C VAL A 142 -22.09 61.46 2.05
#